data_AF-A0A0B8NHT4-F1
#
_entry.id   AF-A0A0B8NHT4-F1
#
_cell.length_a   1.000
_cell.length_b   1.000
_cell.length_c   1.000
_cell.angle_alpha   90.00
_cell.angle_beta   90.00
_cell.angle_gamma   90.00
#
_symmetry.space_group_name_H-M   'P 1'
#
loop_
_entity.id
_entity.type
_entity.pdbx_description
1 polymer ?
#
loop_
_entity_poly.entity_id
_entity_poly.type
_entity_poly.pdbx_seq_one_letter_code
_entity_poly.pdbx_strand_id
1 'polypeptide(L)'
;MGAGTSGRLGILDASECPPTFGVSSEMVVGLIAGGPEAILKAKEGAEDSPELGIADLKAINFCDKDVLVGIAASGRTPYVIGGLEYANQIGATSVSLSCNPDSAIAEVAKIAISPVVGPEALTGSTRLKSGTAQKLVLNMLTTASMIRLGKSYQNLMVDVKATNEKLVARAARIVMQATECDKELATSTLEQTDYDVKLAILVILTGMDVDMARAQLKKKQGFLRLAVEDA
;
A
#
# COMPACT_ATOMS: atom_id res chain seq x y z
N MET A 1 9.18 4.92 5.17
CA MET A 1 9.78 5.18 6.49
C MET A 1 9.63 6.64 6.86
N GLY A 2 9.49 6.96 8.14
CA GLY A 2 9.40 8.35 8.63
C GLY A 2 9.46 8.45 10.15
N ALA A 3 9.48 9.67 10.70
CA ALA A 3 9.38 9.91 12.13
C ALA A 3 8.01 10.48 12.51
N GLY A 4 7.62 10.35 13.78
CA GLY A 4 6.40 10.96 14.31
C GLY A 4 5.15 10.69 13.47
N THR A 5 4.40 11.73 13.12
CA THR A 5 3.19 11.61 12.30
C THR A 5 3.46 10.99 10.93
N SER A 6 4.58 11.35 10.27
CA SER A 6 4.92 10.80 8.95
C SER A 6 5.17 9.29 9.01
N GLY A 7 5.86 8.81 10.04
CA GLY A 7 6.04 7.37 10.28
C GLY A 7 4.71 6.65 10.55
N ARG A 8 3.84 7.24 11.39
CA ARG A 8 2.51 6.68 11.69
C ARG A 8 1.61 6.58 10.46
N LEU A 9 1.63 7.57 9.58
CA LEU A 9 0.86 7.53 8.33
C LEU A 9 1.37 6.44 7.38
N GLY A 10 2.69 6.21 7.33
CA GLY A 10 3.27 5.09 6.59
C GLY A 10 2.79 3.73 7.11
N ILE A 11 2.72 3.56 8.44
CA ILE A 11 2.19 2.34 9.07
C ILE A 11 0.70 2.17 8.78
N LEU A 12 -0.08 3.26 8.88
CA LEU A 12 -1.51 3.25 8.60
C LEU A 12 -1.79 2.72 7.19
N ASP A 13 -1.18 3.32 6.17
CA ASP A 13 -1.37 2.93 4.76
C ASP A 13 -0.92 1.48 4.50
N ALA A 14 0.24 1.08 5.05
CA ALA A 14 0.73 -0.30 4.97
C ALA A 14 -0.25 -1.31 5.60
N SER A 15 -0.82 -0.99 6.77
CA SER A 15 -1.74 -1.88 7.49
C SER A 15 -3.06 -2.13 6.76
N GLU A 16 -3.47 -1.19 5.90
CA GLU A 16 -4.69 -1.31 5.10
C GLU A 16 -4.47 -2.18 3.85
N CYS A 17 -3.23 -2.42 3.41
CA CYS A 17 -2.94 -3.16 2.18
C CYS A 17 -3.37 -4.64 2.23
N PRO A 18 -3.03 -5.45 3.26
CA PRO A 18 -3.45 -6.85 3.33
C PRO A 18 -4.97 -7.09 3.29
N PRO A 19 -5.81 -6.39 4.09
CA PRO A 19 -7.25 -6.60 4.04
C PRO A 19 -7.91 -6.01 2.78
N THR A 20 -7.30 -5.02 2.14
CA THR A 20 -7.85 -4.34 0.94
C THR A 20 -7.50 -5.08 -0.35
N PHE A 21 -6.25 -5.52 -0.51
CA PHE A 21 -5.73 -6.07 -1.77
C PHE A 21 -5.31 -7.56 -1.65
N GLY A 22 -5.56 -8.18 -0.50
CA GLY A 22 -5.29 -9.60 -0.28
C GLY A 22 -3.81 -9.97 -0.26
N VAL A 23 -2.92 -8.98 -0.16
CA VAL A 23 -1.46 -9.17 -0.23
C VAL A 23 -0.86 -9.64 1.11
N SER A 24 0.41 -10.07 1.07
CA SER A 24 1.22 -10.33 2.27
C SER A 24 1.49 -9.02 3.02
N SER A 25 1.61 -9.08 4.34
CA SER A 25 2.07 -7.95 5.17
C SER A 25 3.51 -7.52 4.86
N GLU A 26 4.28 -8.35 4.15
CA GLU A 26 5.64 -8.05 3.71
C GLU A 26 5.68 -7.22 2.42
N MET A 27 4.57 -7.13 1.67
CA MET A 27 4.55 -6.41 0.39
C MET A 27 4.60 -4.88 0.57
N VAL A 28 4.01 -4.36 1.65
CA VAL A 28 4.03 -2.94 1.98
C VAL A 28 4.32 -2.80 3.47
N VAL A 29 5.44 -2.18 3.82
CA VAL A 29 5.95 -2.11 5.20
C VAL A 29 6.09 -0.66 5.65
N GLY A 30 5.49 -0.34 6.79
CA GLY A 30 5.65 0.96 7.45
C GLY A 30 6.76 0.91 8.51
N LEU A 31 7.79 1.74 8.36
CA LEU A 31 8.85 1.94 9.35
C LEU A 31 8.73 3.31 10.03
N ILE A 32 8.87 3.31 11.35
CA ILE A 32 8.83 4.52 12.19
C ILE A 32 10.08 4.64 13.05
N ALA A 33 10.70 5.82 13.03
CA ALA A 33 11.83 6.15 13.90
C ALA A 33 11.45 5.89 15.37
N GLY A 34 12.28 5.09 16.06
CA GLY A 34 12.04 4.73 17.45
C GLY A 34 11.28 3.43 17.67
N GLY A 35 10.84 2.75 16.60
CA GLY A 35 10.24 1.42 16.63
C GLY A 35 8.76 1.40 17.06
N PRO A 36 8.20 0.22 17.36
CA PRO A 36 6.76 0.04 17.62
C PRO A 36 6.21 0.91 18.76
N GLU A 37 7.00 1.22 19.78
CA GLU A 37 6.59 2.12 20.87
C GLU A 37 6.26 3.53 20.37
N ALA A 38 6.94 3.99 19.31
CA ALA A 38 6.75 5.30 18.69
C ALA A 38 5.34 5.47 18.08
N ILE A 39 4.64 4.36 17.84
CA ILE A 39 3.26 4.36 17.34
C ILE A 39 2.34 5.02 18.37
N LEU A 40 2.45 4.60 19.63
CA LEU A 40 1.57 5.02 20.72
C LEU A 40 2.05 6.29 21.43
N LYS A 41 3.37 6.46 21.58
CA LYS A 41 3.97 7.60 22.29
C LYS A 41 5.12 8.17 21.48
N ALA A 42 5.29 9.48 21.45
CA ALA A 42 6.45 10.08 20.79
C ALA A 42 7.74 9.66 21.49
N LYS A 43 8.78 9.36 20.71
CA LYS A 43 10.13 9.05 21.20
C LYS A 43 11.06 10.17 20.73
N GLU A 44 11.39 11.08 21.63
CA GLU A 44 12.27 12.22 21.36
C GLU A 44 13.66 11.74 20.95
N GLY A 45 14.30 12.45 20.01
CA GLY A 45 15.65 12.17 19.51
C GLY A 45 15.78 11.01 18.51
N ALA A 46 14.75 10.17 18.35
CA ALA A 46 14.81 9.07 17.38
C ALA A 46 14.89 9.55 15.92
N GLU A 47 14.33 10.73 15.63
CA GLU A 47 14.33 11.32 14.29
C GLU A 47 15.68 11.90 13.86
N ASP A 48 16.57 12.14 14.83
CA ASP A 48 17.87 12.78 14.64
C ASP A 48 19.02 11.79 14.32
N SER A 49 18.75 10.49 14.23
CA SER A 49 19.78 9.47 13.92
C SER A 49 19.65 8.93 12.49
N PRO A 50 20.57 9.30 11.56
CA PRO A 50 20.68 8.67 10.25
C PRO A 50 20.95 7.16 10.33
N GLU A 51 21.80 6.74 11.26
CA GLU A 51 22.24 5.35 11.40
C GLU A 51 21.09 4.43 11.78
N LEU A 52 20.14 4.93 12.59
CA LEU A 52 18.92 4.20 12.94
C LEU A 52 18.08 3.89 11.70
N GLY A 53 18.00 4.83 10.74
CA GLY A 53 17.30 4.61 9.47
C GLY A 53 17.90 3.46 8.66
N ILE A 54 19.23 3.38 8.63
CA ILE A 54 19.97 2.30 7.97
C ILE A 54 19.75 0.97 8.70
N ALA A 55 19.82 0.98 10.04
CA ALA A 55 19.65 -0.20 10.87
C ALA A 55 18.25 -0.82 10.69
N ASP A 56 17.20 0.00 10.69
CA ASP A 56 15.82 -0.47 10.50
C ASP A 56 15.61 -1.10 9.11
N LEU A 57 16.21 -0.53 8.06
CA LEU A 57 16.15 -1.10 6.71
C LEU A 57 16.88 -2.45 6.62
N LYS A 58 18.05 -2.56 7.25
CA LYS A 58 18.78 -3.83 7.32
C LYS A 58 18.02 -4.89 8.10
N ALA A 59 17.33 -4.51 9.17
CA ALA A 59 16.55 -5.44 10.01
C ALA A 59 15.41 -6.12 9.24
N ILE A 60 14.88 -5.48 8.19
CA ILE A 60 13.84 -6.06 7.32
C ILE A 60 14.41 -6.67 6.03
N ASN A 61 15.73 -6.83 5.93
CA ASN A 61 16.43 -7.32 4.73
C ASN A 61 16.15 -6.51 3.46
N PHE A 62 15.99 -5.18 3.59
CA PHE A 62 15.77 -4.28 2.46
C PHE A 62 16.91 -4.41 1.41
N CYS A 63 16.53 -4.55 0.13
CA CYS A 63 17.44 -4.83 -0.97
C CYS A 63 17.21 -3.92 -2.20
N ASP A 64 17.99 -4.15 -3.25
CA ASP A 64 17.99 -3.36 -4.50
C ASP A 64 16.71 -3.51 -5.34
N LYS A 65 15.91 -4.56 -5.08
CA LYS A 65 14.61 -4.80 -5.72
C LYS A 65 13.45 -4.07 -5.03
N ASP A 66 13.70 -3.52 -3.85
CA ASP A 66 12.69 -2.83 -3.07
C ASP A 66 12.61 -1.33 -3.45
N VAL A 67 11.52 -0.69 -3.02
CA VAL A 67 11.31 0.74 -3.17
C VAL A 67 11.21 1.37 -1.79
N LEU A 68 12.05 2.38 -1.52
CA LEU A 68 11.99 3.14 -0.29
C LEU A 68 11.26 4.47 -0.50
N VAL A 69 10.19 4.70 0.27
CA VAL A 69 9.54 6.00 0.38
C VAL A 69 9.93 6.66 1.70
N GLY A 70 10.73 7.72 1.64
CA GLY A 70 11.13 8.54 2.78
C GLY A 70 10.16 9.70 3.01
N ILE A 71 9.54 9.76 4.19
CA ILE A 71 8.44 10.69 4.49
C ILE A 71 8.86 11.63 5.61
N ALA A 72 8.99 12.92 5.29
CA ALA A 72 9.23 13.97 6.28
C ALA A 72 8.64 15.30 5.80
N ALA A 73 7.68 15.85 6.56
CA ALA A 73 7.04 17.12 6.20
C ALA A 73 8.07 18.26 6.06
N SER A 74 9.05 18.30 6.97
CA SER A 74 10.15 19.28 6.96
C SER A 74 11.10 19.10 5.78
N GLY A 75 11.16 17.88 5.22
CA GLY A 75 12.09 17.49 4.16
C GLY A 75 13.57 17.38 4.57
N ARG A 76 13.87 17.39 5.87
CA ARG A 76 15.26 17.41 6.38
C ARG A 76 15.52 16.48 7.57
N THR A 77 14.63 15.53 7.84
CA THR A 77 14.73 14.64 9.01
C THR A 77 15.89 13.65 8.84
N PRO A 78 16.92 13.65 9.73
CA PRO A 78 18.12 12.82 9.58
C PRO A 78 17.87 11.32 9.43
N TYR A 79 16.95 10.74 10.21
CA TYR A 79 16.54 9.34 10.08
C TYR A 79 16.08 8.97 8.66
N VAL A 80 15.36 9.88 8.00
CA VAL A 80 14.85 9.67 6.65
C VAL A 80 15.95 9.86 5.61
N ILE A 81 16.84 10.86 5.81
CA ILE A 81 17.99 11.10 4.94
C ILE A 81 18.89 9.86 4.90
N GLY A 82 19.31 9.34 6.07
CA GLY A 82 20.19 8.17 6.14
C GLY A 82 19.59 6.93 5.48
N GLY A 83 18.27 6.73 5.59
CA GLY A 83 17.57 5.66 4.89
C GLY A 83 17.58 5.83 3.36
N LEU A 84 17.32 7.04 2.86
CA LEU A 84 17.34 7.33 1.42
C LEU A 84 18.74 7.20 0.82
N GLU A 85 19.77 7.68 1.51
CA GLU A 85 21.17 7.52 1.10
C GLU A 85 21.56 6.04 1.02
N TYR A 86 21.21 5.25 2.03
CA TYR A 86 21.46 3.81 2.01
C TYR A 86 20.72 3.09 0.88
N ALA A 87 19.45 3.43 0.64
CA ALA A 87 18.69 2.86 -0.47
C ALA A 87 19.36 3.16 -1.82
N ASN A 88 19.86 4.38 -2.02
CA ASN A 88 20.61 4.74 -3.21
C ASN A 88 21.93 3.96 -3.32
N GLN A 89 22.66 3.83 -2.21
CA GLN A 89 23.94 3.12 -2.16
C GLN A 89 23.81 1.67 -2.64
N ILE A 90 22.73 0.99 -2.25
CA ILE A 90 22.48 -0.39 -2.65
C ILE A 90 21.75 -0.53 -4.00
N GLY A 91 21.41 0.59 -4.65
CA GLY A 91 20.76 0.60 -5.97
C GLY A 91 19.23 0.59 -5.97
N ALA A 92 18.58 0.51 -4.80
CA ALA A 92 17.13 0.51 -4.67
C ALA A 92 16.49 1.80 -5.21
N THR A 93 15.20 1.75 -5.53
CA THR A 93 14.47 2.96 -5.94
C THR A 93 14.13 3.79 -4.71
N SER A 94 14.53 5.05 -4.68
CA SER A 94 14.28 5.96 -3.57
C SER A 94 13.29 7.06 -3.98
N VAL A 95 12.30 7.31 -3.14
CA VAL A 95 11.27 8.32 -3.32
C VAL A 95 11.21 9.18 -2.05
N SER A 96 11.22 10.50 -2.20
CA SER A 96 11.01 11.43 -1.08
C SER A 96 9.62 12.04 -1.11
N LEU A 97 9.00 12.18 0.06
CA LEU A 97 7.73 12.86 0.27
C LEU A 97 7.88 13.96 1.32
N SER A 98 7.89 15.21 0.87
CA SER A 98 8.01 16.42 1.72
C SER A 98 6.98 17.48 1.37
N CYS A 99 6.81 18.48 2.23
CA CYS A 99 5.93 19.63 1.95
C CYS A 99 6.69 20.95 1.77
N ASN A 100 8.02 20.88 1.74
CA ASN A 100 8.90 22.00 1.41
C ASN A 100 9.53 21.74 0.04
N PRO A 101 9.56 22.75 -0.86
CA PRO A 101 10.32 22.63 -2.11
C PRO A 101 11.82 22.49 -1.81
N ASP A 102 12.56 21.89 -2.75
CA ASP A 102 14.04 21.80 -2.75
C ASP A 102 14.61 21.33 -1.40
N SER A 103 14.01 20.30 -0.83
CA SER A 103 14.38 19.78 0.48
C SER A 103 15.54 18.79 0.40
N ALA A 104 16.28 18.63 1.50
CA ALA A 104 17.41 17.71 1.57
C ALA A 104 17.03 16.28 1.15
N ILE A 105 15.85 15.78 1.54
CA ILE A 105 15.41 14.46 1.10
C ILE A 105 15.06 14.40 -0.41
N ALA A 106 14.63 15.53 -1.00
CA ALA A 106 14.33 15.62 -2.42
C ALA A 106 15.60 15.64 -3.29
N GLU A 107 16.69 16.24 -2.79
CA GLU A 107 18.01 16.19 -3.45
C GLU A 107 18.61 14.78 -3.43
N VAL A 108 18.38 14.03 -2.35
CA VAL A 108 18.90 12.66 -2.20
C VAL A 108 18.07 11.66 -3.02
N ALA A 109 16.74 11.77 -3.06
CA ALA A 109 15.89 10.75 -3.67
C ALA A 109 15.91 10.79 -5.22
N LYS A 110 15.76 9.61 -5.84
CA LYS A 110 15.61 9.49 -7.31
C LYS A 110 14.31 10.12 -7.82
N ILE A 111 13.26 10.10 -7.00
CA ILE A 111 11.94 10.68 -7.31
C ILE A 111 11.51 11.57 -6.15
N ALA A 112 11.24 12.85 -6.43
CA ALA A 112 10.75 13.80 -5.44
C ALA A 112 9.25 14.08 -5.61
N ILE A 113 8.47 13.90 -4.53
CA ILE A 113 7.06 14.29 -4.43
C ILE A 113 6.95 15.39 -3.38
N SER A 114 6.70 16.62 -3.84
CA SER A 114 6.76 17.83 -2.99
C SER A 114 5.46 18.65 -3.03
N PRO A 115 4.32 18.12 -2.51
CA PRO A 115 3.09 18.89 -2.41
C PRO A 115 3.25 20.05 -1.41
N VAL A 116 3.40 21.26 -1.96
CA VAL A 116 3.55 22.50 -1.16
C VAL A 116 2.19 22.95 -0.64
N VAL A 117 1.94 22.67 0.64
CA VAL A 117 0.65 22.97 1.31
C VAL A 117 0.59 24.35 1.99
N GLY A 118 1.71 25.07 2.02
CA GLY A 118 1.85 26.37 2.68
C GLY A 118 1.85 26.29 4.23
N PRO A 119 1.93 27.45 4.91
CA PRO A 119 2.01 27.51 6.38
C PRO A 119 0.84 26.85 7.09
N GLU A 120 1.09 26.09 8.15
CA GLU A 120 0.04 25.43 8.93
C GLU A 120 -0.80 26.43 9.73
N ALA A 121 -2.07 26.10 10.00
CA ALA A 121 -2.96 26.97 10.78
C ALA A 121 -2.46 27.20 12.21
N LEU A 122 -1.80 26.19 12.79
CA LEU A 122 -0.97 26.32 13.98
C LEU A 122 0.49 26.18 13.54
N THR A 123 1.27 27.26 13.70
CA THR A 123 2.66 27.34 13.23
C THR A 123 3.47 26.11 13.64
N GLY A 124 4.05 25.43 12.65
CA GLY A 124 4.88 24.25 12.85
C GLY A 124 4.12 22.94 13.08
N SER A 125 2.79 22.96 13.23
CA SER A 125 1.97 21.75 13.44
C SER A 125 1.71 20.99 12.13
N THR A 126 2.78 20.42 11.56
CA THR A 126 2.77 19.70 10.27
C THR A 126 1.92 18.43 10.27
N ARG A 127 1.43 17.98 11.43
CA ARG A 127 0.42 16.91 11.51
C ARG A 127 -0.90 17.26 10.81
N LEU A 128 -1.12 18.53 10.47
CA LEU A 128 -2.35 19.05 9.85
C LEU A 128 -2.32 18.90 8.32
N LYS A 129 -2.06 19.97 7.56
CA LYS A 129 -2.12 19.92 6.09
C LYS A 129 -1.05 19.01 5.52
N SER A 130 0.17 19.08 6.06
CA SER A 130 1.28 18.25 5.58
C SER A 130 0.99 16.77 5.80
N GLY A 131 0.50 16.40 6.99
CA GLY A 131 0.03 15.04 7.28
C GLY A 131 -1.12 14.58 6.38
N THR A 132 -2.07 15.49 6.08
CA THR A 132 -3.17 15.18 5.15
C THR A 132 -2.65 14.91 3.74
N ALA A 133 -1.76 15.76 3.23
CA ALA A 133 -1.13 15.56 1.93
C ALA A 133 -0.34 14.25 1.88
N GLN A 134 0.40 13.94 2.95
CA GLN A 134 1.13 12.67 3.06
C GLN A 134 0.19 11.46 2.97
N LYS A 135 -0.94 11.48 3.69
CA LYS A 135 -1.95 10.41 3.60
C LYS A 135 -2.45 10.23 2.17
N LEU A 136 -2.82 11.32 1.51
CA LEU A 136 -3.35 11.27 0.15
C LEU A 136 -2.33 10.70 -0.84
N VAL A 137 -1.07 11.14 -0.76
CA VAL A 137 0.00 10.60 -1.62
C VAL A 137 0.23 9.12 -1.36
N LEU A 138 0.32 8.68 -0.10
CA LEU A 138 0.51 7.27 0.24
C LEU A 138 -0.63 6.40 -0.30
N ASN A 139 -1.88 6.82 -0.09
CA ASN A 139 -3.05 6.13 -0.62
C ASN A 139 -3.01 6.04 -2.16
N MET A 140 -2.53 7.08 -2.84
CA MET A 140 -2.35 7.04 -4.30
C MET A 140 -1.26 6.04 -4.71
N LEU A 141 -0.12 6.01 -4.03
CA LEU A 141 0.98 5.10 -4.34
C LEU A 141 0.54 3.64 -4.22
N THR A 142 -0.08 3.25 -3.11
CA THR A 142 -0.51 1.87 -2.88
C THR A 142 -1.70 1.51 -3.75
N THR A 143 -2.75 2.33 -3.80
CA THR A 143 -3.96 2.03 -4.58
C THR A 143 -3.66 1.93 -6.07
N ALA A 144 -2.94 2.91 -6.65
CA ALA A 144 -2.62 2.88 -8.07
C ALA A 144 -1.71 1.69 -8.43
N SER A 145 -0.74 1.36 -7.58
CA SER A 145 0.13 0.20 -7.80
C SER A 145 -0.66 -1.10 -7.75
N MET A 146 -1.55 -1.27 -6.78
CA MET A 146 -2.36 -2.50 -6.64
C MET A 146 -3.35 -2.67 -7.80
N ILE A 147 -3.95 -1.58 -8.29
CA ILE A 147 -4.74 -1.60 -9.54
C ILE A 147 -3.89 -2.09 -10.70
N ARG A 148 -2.66 -1.58 -10.85
CA ARG A 148 -1.72 -2.00 -11.91
C ARG A 148 -1.22 -3.44 -11.74
N LEU A 149 -1.36 -4.05 -10.56
CA LEU A 149 -1.03 -5.45 -10.28
C LEU A 149 -2.26 -6.38 -10.40
N GLY A 150 -3.40 -5.90 -10.91
CA GLY A 150 -4.59 -6.74 -11.11
C GLY A 150 -5.35 -7.05 -9.82
N LYS A 151 -5.23 -6.21 -8.78
CA LYS A 151 -5.96 -6.34 -7.52
C LYS A 151 -7.39 -5.77 -7.57
N SER A 152 -7.76 -5.12 -8.67
CA SER A 152 -9.11 -4.63 -8.93
C SER A 152 -9.66 -5.15 -10.26
N TYR A 153 -10.98 -5.13 -10.39
CA TYR A 153 -11.70 -5.32 -11.65
C TYR A 153 -12.69 -4.19 -11.79
N GLN A 154 -12.60 -3.44 -12.88
CA GLN A 154 -13.24 -2.11 -12.97
C GLN A 154 -12.83 -1.26 -11.75
N ASN A 155 -13.79 -0.79 -10.96
CA ASN A 155 -13.57 -0.08 -9.69
C ASN A 155 -13.85 -0.96 -8.46
N LEU A 156 -14.00 -2.27 -8.63
CA LEU A 156 -14.34 -3.20 -7.56
C LEU A 156 -13.10 -3.84 -6.93
N MET A 157 -13.13 -3.96 -5.61
CA MET A 157 -12.08 -4.58 -4.78
C MET A 157 -12.22 -6.10 -4.78
N VAL A 158 -11.80 -6.73 -5.87
CA VAL A 158 -12.01 -8.17 -6.11
C VAL A 158 -10.98 -9.09 -5.45
N ASP A 159 -9.94 -8.55 -4.80
CA ASP A 159 -8.94 -9.33 -4.05
C ASP A 159 -9.09 -9.12 -2.53
N VAL A 160 -10.34 -9.03 -2.06
CA VAL A 160 -10.67 -8.84 -0.65
C VAL A 160 -10.60 -10.17 0.10
N LYS A 161 -9.97 -10.19 1.28
CA LYS A 161 -9.96 -11.39 2.15
C LYS A 161 -11.20 -11.41 3.03
N ALA A 162 -12.07 -12.39 2.85
CA ALA A 162 -13.30 -12.56 3.63
C ALA A 162 -13.05 -13.13 5.04
N THR A 163 -12.39 -12.37 5.93
CA THR A 163 -12.00 -12.83 7.29
C THR A 163 -13.06 -12.64 8.37
N ASN A 164 -14.20 -12.03 8.06
CA ASN A 164 -15.31 -11.80 8.97
C ASN A 164 -16.63 -11.66 8.20
N GLU A 165 -17.76 -11.76 8.90
CA GLU A 165 -19.11 -11.73 8.30
C GLU A 165 -19.35 -10.49 7.42
N LYS A 166 -18.84 -9.32 7.83
CA LYS A 166 -18.93 -8.08 7.04
C LYS A 166 -18.18 -8.21 5.70
N LEU A 167 -17.00 -8.84 5.70
CA LEU A 167 -16.21 -9.04 4.48
C LEU A 167 -16.80 -10.15 3.60
N VAL A 168 -17.43 -11.17 4.18
CA VAL A 168 -18.21 -12.17 3.42
C VAL A 168 -19.40 -11.52 2.70
N ALA A 169 -20.19 -10.70 3.41
CA ALA A 169 -21.31 -9.97 2.80
C ALA A 169 -20.84 -8.99 1.71
N ARG A 170 -19.66 -8.39 1.89
CA ARG A 170 -19.03 -7.54 0.88
C ARG A 170 -18.59 -8.34 -0.34
N ALA A 171 -17.97 -9.50 -0.16
CA ALA A 171 -17.57 -10.39 -1.24
C ALA A 171 -18.76 -10.75 -2.13
N ALA A 172 -19.87 -11.20 -1.54
CA ALA A 172 -21.10 -11.51 -2.29
C ALA A 172 -21.61 -10.30 -3.09
N ARG A 173 -21.63 -9.10 -2.48
CA ARG A 173 -22.05 -7.88 -3.18
C ARG A 173 -21.13 -7.55 -4.36
N ILE A 174 -19.83 -7.73 -4.21
CA ILE A 174 -18.86 -7.45 -5.28
C ILE A 174 -19.07 -8.42 -6.45
N VAL A 175 -19.28 -9.71 -6.18
CA VAL A 175 -19.60 -10.69 -7.22
C VAL A 175 -20.88 -10.27 -7.96
N MET A 176 -21.96 -10.00 -7.23
CA MET A 176 -23.22 -9.54 -7.84
C MET A 176 -23.05 -8.27 -8.68
N GLN A 177 -22.26 -7.29 -8.22
CA GLN A 177 -22.01 -6.06 -8.98
C GLN A 177 -21.16 -6.28 -10.23
N ALA A 178 -20.24 -7.24 -10.21
CA ALA A 178 -19.35 -7.53 -11.33
C ALA A 178 -20.01 -8.40 -12.41
N THR A 179 -20.99 -9.22 -12.03
CA THR A 179 -21.59 -10.24 -12.90
C THR A 179 -23.09 -10.07 -13.14
N GLU A 180 -23.72 -9.13 -12.43
CA GLU A 180 -25.17 -8.90 -12.43
C GLU A 180 -26.00 -10.13 -12.01
N CYS A 181 -25.41 -11.09 -11.30
CA CYS A 181 -26.11 -12.26 -10.80
C CYS A 181 -26.91 -11.98 -9.51
N ASP A 182 -27.78 -12.93 -9.16
CA ASP A 182 -28.47 -12.93 -7.87
C ASP A 182 -27.55 -13.31 -6.69
N LYS A 183 -28.08 -13.16 -5.48
CA LYS A 183 -27.31 -13.39 -4.25
C LYS A 183 -27.03 -14.87 -4.05
N GLU A 184 -27.97 -15.73 -4.43
CA GLU A 184 -27.91 -17.18 -4.29
C GLU A 184 -26.75 -17.75 -5.13
N LEU A 185 -26.65 -17.36 -6.40
CA LEU A 185 -25.56 -17.74 -7.28
C LEU A 185 -24.21 -17.17 -6.80
N ALA A 186 -24.19 -15.90 -6.38
CA ALA A 186 -22.97 -15.29 -5.85
C ALA A 186 -22.45 -16.03 -4.61
N THR A 187 -23.33 -16.36 -3.67
CA THR A 187 -22.96 -17.00 -2.40
C THR A 187 -22.49 -18.44 -2.64
N SER A 188 -23.23 -19.22 -3.42
CA SER A 188 -22.86 -20.60 -3.74
C SER A 188 -21.55 -20.69 -4.53
N THR A 189 -21.29 -19.77 -5.47
CA THR A 189 -20.02 -19.73 -6.20
C THR A 189 -18.86 -19.31 -5.29
N LEU A 190 -19.06 -18.36 -4.37
CA LEU A 190 -18.06 -17.99 -3.38
C LEU A 190 -17.68 -19.17 -2.49
N GLU A 191 -18.65 -19.97 -2.05
CA GLU A 191 -18.37 -21.18 -1.27
C GLU A 191 -17.54 -22.21 -2.08
N GLN A 192 -17.85 -22.39 -3.37
CA GLN A 192 -17.09 -23.30 -4.25
C GLN A 192 -15.66 -22.83 -4.55
N THR A 193 -15.38 -21.53 -4.39
CA THR A 193 -14.10 -20.90 -4.71
C THR A 193 -13.30 -20.53 -3.47
N ASP A 194 -13.65 -21.07 -2.30
CA ASP A 194 -13.03 -20.75 -1.01
C ASP A 194 -13.02 -19.24 -0.70
N TYR A 195 -14.10 -18.56 -1.10
CA TYR A 195 -14.28 -17.11 -1.01
C TYR A 195 -13.28 -16.27 -1.81
N ASP A 196 -12.64 -16.84 -2.84
CA ASP A 196 -11.87 -16.07 -3.83
C ASP A 196 -12.83 -15.34 -4.79
N VAL A 197 -13.02 -14.04 -4.53
CA VAL A 197 -13.92 -13.19 -5.30
C VAL A 197 -13.52 -13.08 -6.77
N LYS A 198 -12.22 -13.04 -7.10
CA LYS A 198 -11.77 -12.98 -8.50
C LYS A 198 -12.12 -14.26 -9.24
N LEU A 199 -11.89 -15.41 -8.60
CA LEU A 199 -12.21 -16.70 -9.16
C LEU A 199 -13.73 -16.87 -9.33
N ALA A 200 -14.52 -16.48 -8.34
CA ALA A 200 -15.98 -16.52 -8.41
C ALA A 200 -16.54 -15.68 -9.57
N ILE A 201 -16.03 -14.46 -9.75
CA ILE A 201 -16.42 -13.61 -10.88
C ILE A 201 -16.08 -14.27 -12.22
N LEU A 202 -14.88 -14.85 -12.34
CA LEU A 202 -14.46 -15.52 -13.57
C LEU A 202 -15.35 -16.73 -13.89
N VAL A 203 -15.65 -17.57 -12.89
CA VAL A 203 -16.54 -18.73 -13.04
C VAL A 203 -17.92 -18.31 -13.54
N ILE A 204 -18.53 -17.28 -12.93
CA ILE A 204 -19.87 -16.83 -13.32
C ILE A 204 -19.87 -16.20 -14.73
N LEU A 205 -18.87 -15.37 -15.06
CA LEU A 205 -18.83 -14.69 -16.36
C LEU A 205 -18.54 -15.63 -17.54
N THR A 206 -17.82 -16.73 -17.29
CA THR A 206 -17.33 -17.63 -18.35
C THR A 206 -18.03 -18.99 -18.38
N GLY A 207 -18.68 -19.39 -17.29
CA GLY A 207 -19.25 -20.73 -17.12
C GLY A 207 -18.20 -21.84 -16.98
N MET A 208 -16.91 -21.51 -16.84
CA MET A 208 -15.84 -22.50 -16.61
C MET A 208 -16.01 -23.18 -15.25
N ASP A 209 -15.53 -24.42 -15.15
CA ASP A 209 -15.33 -25.02 -13.83
C ASP A 209 -14.23 -24.29 -13.03
N VAL A 210 -14.26 -24.48 -11.71
CA VAL A 210 -13.38 -23.79 -10.76
C VAL A 210 -11.90 -24.02 -11.07
N ASP A 211 -11.50 -25.23 -11.46
CA ASP A 211 -10.10 -25.56 -11.70
C ASP A 211 -9.59 -24.98 -13.03
N MET A 212 -10.41 -25.03 -14.08
CA MET A 212 -10.13 -24.33 -15.35
C MET A 212 -10.02 -22.82 -15.15
N ALA A 213 -10.99 -22.21 -14.45
CA ALA A 213 -10.97 -20.78 -14.15
C ALA A 213 -9.73 -20.39 -13.33
N ARG A 214 -9.35 -21.20 -12.34
CA ARG A 214 -8.15 -20.99 -11.52
C ARG A 214 -6.87 -21.07 -12.36
N ALA A 215 -6.77 -22.04 -13.27
CA ALA A 215 -5.65 -22.16 -14.18
C ALA A 215 -5.55 -20.97 -15.15
N GLN A 216 -6.69 -20.51 -15.68
CA GLN A 216 -6.77 -19.35 -16.56
C GLN A 216 -6.35 -18.05 -15.85
N LEU A 217 -6.85 -17.82 -14.63
CA LEU A 217 -6.49 -16.66 -13.83
C LEU A 217 -4.99 -16.65 -13.51
N LYS A 218 -4.41 -17.81 -13.19
CA LYS A 218 -2.96 -17.96 -12.98
C LYS A 218 -2.16 -17.68 -14.26
N LYS A 219 -2.61 -18.18 -15.42
CA LYS A 219 -1.98 -17.91 -16.73
C LYS A 219 -1.94 -16.43 -17.05
N LYS A 220 -2.96 -15.67 -16.62
CA LYS A 220 -3.08 -14.22 -16.79
C LYS A 220 -2.53 -13.43 -15.59
N GLN A 221 -1.69 -14.04 -14.76
CA GLN A 221 -1.03 -13.39 -13.61
C GLN A 221 -2.00 -12.71 -12.63
N GLY A 222 -3.24 -13.22 -12.51
CA GLY A 222 -4.25 -12.67 -11.62
C GLY A 222 -5.05 -11.48 -12.18
N PHE A 223 -4.82 -11.07 -13.44
CA PHE A 223 -5.59 -10.01 -14.10
C PHE A 223 -6.92 -10.54 -14.61
N LEU A 224 -8.00 -10.33 -13.83
CA LEU A 224 -9.33 -10.82 -14.15
C LEU A 224 -9.83 -10.36 -15.52
N ARG A 225 -9.62 -9.09 -15.89
CA ARG A 225 -10.03 -8.57 -17.21
C ARG A 225 -9.44 -9.38 -18.37
N LEU A 226 -8.14 -9.70 -18.30
CA LEU A 226 -7.46 -10.48 -19.33
C LEU A 226 -7.87 -11.96 -19.31
N ALA A 227 -8.32 -12.48 -18.16
CA ALA A 227 -8.82 -13.84 -18.04
C ALA A 227 -10.22 -13.99 -18.65
N VAL A 228 -11.07 -12.97 -18.53
CA VAL A 228 -12.42 -12.92 -19.13
C VAL A 228 -12.36 -12.71 -20.65
N GLU A 229 -11.47 -11.87 -21.16
CA GLU A 229 -11.36 -11.59 -22.62
C GLU A 229 -10.86 -12.82 -23.43
N ASP A 230 -10.18 -13.77 -22.80
CA ASP A 230 -9.63 -15.00 -23.40
C ASP A 230 -10.52 -16.24 -23.21
N ALA A 231 -11.71 -16.07 -22.62
CA ALA A 231 -12.65 -17.14 -22.30
C ALA A 231 -13.62 -17.47 -23.44
#